data_AF-F1SJ65-F1
#
_entry.id   AF-F1SJ65-F1
#
_cell.length_a   1.000
_cell.length_b   1.000
_cell.length_c   1.000
_cell.angle_alpha   90.00
_cell.angle_beta   90.00
_cell.angle_gamma   90.00
#
_symmetry.space_group_name_H-M   'P 1'
#
loop_
_entity.id
_entity.type
_entity.pdbx_description
1 polymer ?
#
loop_
_entity_poly.entity_id
_entity_poly.type
_entity_poly.pdbx_seq_one_letter_code
_entity_poly.pdbx_strand_id
1 'polypeptide(L)'
;MPSSVKLRLLCSQVLKDLLGQGIDYEKILKLTADARFESGDVKATVAVLSFILSSAAKHSVDGESLSSELQQLGLPKEHAASLCRCYEEKQSPLQEHLRACSLRVNRLAGVGWRVDYTVSSSLLYSVEEPMVHLRLEVAAAAGAPAQPVAMSLSADKFQVLLAELKQAQALMSSLG
;
A
#
# COMPACT_ATOMS: atom_id res chain seq x y z
N MET A 1 5.20 -8.26 33.85
CA MET A 1 4.24 -7.78 32.83
C MET A 1 4.00 -6.30 33.06
N PRO A 2 4.20 -5.42 32.07
CA PRO A 2 3.85 -4.00 32.20
C PRO A 2 2.33 -3.86 32.46
N SER A 3 1.93 -2.88 33.27
CA SER A 3 0.52 -2.63 33.57
C SER A 3 -0.27 -2.27 32.30
N SER A 4 -1.58 -2.55 32.30
CA SER A 4 -2.48 -2.33 31.14
C SER A 4 -2.42 -0.89 30.59
N VAL A 5 -2.17 0.08 31.48
CA VAL A 5 -2.01 1.50 31.13
C VAL A 5 -0.72 1.77 30.35
N LYS A 6 0.40 1.13 30.73
CA LYS A 6 1.69 1.30 30.05
C LYS A 6 1.70 0.67 28.67
N LEU A 7 1.05 -0.49 28.52
CA LEU A 7 0.90 -1.14 27.22
C LEU A 7 0.07 -0.28 26.26
N ARG A 8 -0.99 0.36 26.76
CA ARG A 8 -1.79 1.31 25.99
C ARG A 8 -0.97 2.51 25.50
N LEU A 9 -0.17 3.11 26.39
CA LEU A 9 0.73 4.22 26.05
C LEU A 9 1.77 3.80 24.99
N LEU A 10 2.33 2.60 25.14
CA LEU A 10 3.26 2.02 24.17
C LEU A 10 2.60 1.88 22.80
N CYS A 11 1.38 1.34 22.75
CA CYS A 11 0.66 1.21 21.50
C CYS A 11 0.30 2.55 20.86
N SER A 12 -0.08 3.55 21.66
CA SER A 12 -0.30 4.90 21.14
C SER A 12 0.97 5.46 20.48
N GLN A 13 2.14 5.19 21.05
CA GLN A 13 3.41 5.63 20.46
C GLN A 13 3.78 4.85 19.19
N VAL A 14 3.54 3.54 19.15
CA VAL A 14 3.73 2.71 17.94
C VAL A 14 2.78 3.12 16.83
N LEU A 15 1.51 3.44 17.15
CA LEU A 15 0.55 3.95 16.16
C LEU A 15 0.97 5.30 15.59
N LYS A 16 1.56 6.19 16.41
CA LYS A 16 2.13 7.45 15.91
C LYS A 16 3.30 7.22 14.95
N ASP A 17 4.15 6.24 15.25
CA ASP A 17 5.23 5.84 14.34
C ASP A 17 4.71 5.35 13.00
N LEU A 18 3.73 4.46 13.04
CA LEU A 18 3.09 3.90 11.86
C LEU A 18 2.37 4.96 11.01
N LEU A 19 2.00 6.10 11.60
CA LEU A 19 1.44 7.26 10.91
C LEU A 19 2.50 8.28 10.44
N GLY A 20 3.79 7.97 10.61
CA GLY A 20 4.91 8.82 10.20
C GLY A 20 5.21 9.99 11.14
N GLN A 21 4.66 10.01 12.35
CA GLN A 21 4.87 11.08 13.34
C GLN A 21 6.13 10.86 14.21
N GLY A 22 6.80 9.71 14.05
CA GLY A 22 8.04 9.35 14.72
C GLY A 22 7.87 8.76 16.12
N ILE A 23 8.86 7.97 16.55
CA ILE A 23 8.94 7.37 17.89
C ILE A 23 9.78 8.23 18.84
N ASP A 24 9.18 8.54 19.99
CA ASP A 24 9.90 9.04 21.16
C ASP A 24 10.45 7.85 21.97
N TYR A 25 11.65 7.40 21.61
CA TYR A 25 12.31 6.25 22.25
C TYR A 25 12.63 6.53 23.72
N GLU A 26 12.88 7.78 24.12
CA GLU A 26 13.10 8.14 25.51
C GLU A 26 11.85 7.95 26.37
N LYS A 27 10.67 8.33 25.86
CA LYS A 27 9.40 8.06 26.55
C LYS A 27 9.11 6.57 26.65
N ILE A 28 9.37 5.81 25.59
CA ILE A 28 9.19 4.35 25.62
C ILE A 28 10.11 3.73 26.68
N LEU A 29 11.40 4.09 26.68
CA LEU A 29 12.38 3.59 27.65
C LEU A 29 11.97 3.91 29.09
N LYS A 30 11.44 5.12 29.36
CA LYS A 30 10.92 5.49 30.69
C LYS A 30 9.69 4.65 31.09
N LEU A 31 8.80 4.33 30.14
CA LEU A 31 7.62 3.50 30.40
C LEU A 31 7.96 2.02 30.62
N THR A 32 9.03 1.53 29.99
CA THR A 32 9.50 0.14 30.10
C THR A 32 10.59 -0.07 31.16
N ALA A 33 11.11 0.99 31.77
CA ALA A 33 12.13 0.94 32.82
C ALA A 33 11.70 0.07 34.01
N ASP A 34 10.45 0.18 34.43
CA ASP A 34 9.89 -0.59 35.56
C ASP A 34 9.77 -2.10 35.26
N ALA A 35 9.82 -2.49 33.99
CA ALA A 35 9.64 -3.87 33.55
C ALA A 35 10.96 -4.60 33.28
N ARG A 36 12.12 -3.96 33.54
CA ARG A 36 13.48 -4.48 33.27
C ARG A 36 13.75 -4.82 31.80
N PHE A 37 13.11 -4.12 30.87
CA PHE A 37 13.35 -4.34 29.44
C PHE A 37 14.71 -3.76 29.05
N GLU A 38 15.53 -4.54 28.37
CA GLU A 38 16.73 -4.02 27.72
C GLU A 38 16.35 -3.28 26.43
N SER A 39 17.29 -2.50 25.88
CA SER A 39 17.06 -1.77 24.62
C SER A 39 16.69 -2.70 23.45
N GLY A 40 17.13 -3.97 23.49
CA GLY A 40 16.73 -5.02 22.55
C GLY A 40 15.27 -5.42 22.70
N ASP A 41 14.81 -5.67 23.92
CA ASP A 41 13.41 -6.07 24.21
C ASP A 41 12.41 -4.98 23.84
N VAL A 42 12.79 -3.71 24.06
CA VAL A 42 11.97 -2.56 23.66
C VAL A 42 11.80 -2.52 22.14
N LYS A 43 12.88 -2.67 21.38
CA LYS A 43 12.82 -2.71 19.90
C LYS A 43 12.01 -3.90 19.40
N ALA A 44 12.19 -5.08 20.00
CA ALA A 44 11.41 -6.27 19.66
C ALA A 44 9.92 -6.04 19.91
N THR A 45 9.55 -5.47 21.06
CA THR A 45 8.16 -5.18 21.40
C THR A 45 7.53 -4.16 20.45
N VAL A 46 8.26 -3.08 20.13
CA VAL A 46 7.83 -2.09 19.14
C VAL A 46 7.63 -2.74 17.78
N ALA A 47 8.57 -3.58 17.33
CA ALA A 47 8.47 -4.28 16.05
C ALA A 47 7.28 -5.24 16.00
N VAL A 48 7.04 -6.01 17.07
CA VAL A 48 5.90 -6.94 17.18
C VAL A 48 4.58 -6.18 17.16
N LEU A 49 4.44 -5.12 17.97
CA LEU A 49 3.23 -4.30 17.98
C LEU A 49 2.99 -3.62 16.63
N SER A 50 4.05 -3.09 16.02
CA SER A 50 4.00 -2.45 14.70
C SER A 50 3.54 -3.45 13.64
N PHE A 51 4.07 -4.67 13.68
CA PHE A 51 3.68 -5.76 12.78
C PHE A 51 2.22 -6.17 12.97
N ILE A 52 1.78 -6.41 14.20
CA ILE A 52 0.40 -6.82 14.50
C ILE A 52 -0.59 -5.74 14.06
N LEU A 53 -0.37 -4.49 14.46
CA LEU A 53 -1.28 -3.37 14.13
C LEU A 53 -1.33 -3.10 12.63
N SER A 54 -0.18 -3.14 11.95
CA SER A 54 -0.13 -2.99 10.49
C SER A 54 -0.82 -4.13 9.77
N SER A 55 -0.67 -5.37 10.26
CA SER A 55 -1.30 -6.54 9.66
C SER A 55 -2.82 -6.54 9.86
N ALA A 56 -3.28 -6.17 11.06
CA ALA A 56 -4.69 -5.97 11.35
C ALA A 56 -5.31 -4.89 10.45
N ALA A 57 -4.63 -3.74 10.32
CA ALA A 57 -5.07 -2.65 9.46
C ALA A 57 -5.15 -3.07 7.99
N LYS A 58 -4.14 -3.79 7.48
CA LYS A 58 -4.08 -4.27 6.08
C LYS A 58 -5.23 -5.22 5.73
N HIS A 59 -5.58 -6.11 6.65
CA HIS A 59 -6.64 -7.10 6.43
C HIS A 59 -8.02 -6.62 6.90
N SER A 60 -8.14 -5.35 7.33
CA SER A 60 -9.38 -4.77 7.89
C SER A 60 -10.00 -5.63 9.00
N VAL A 61 -9.15 -6.16 9.89
CA VAL A 61 -9.59 -6.97 11.03
C VAL A 61 -10.34 -6.10 12.03
N ASP A 62 -11.48 -6.58 12.52
CA ASP A 62 -12.27 -5.94 13.57
C ASP A 62 -11.63 -6.12 14.96
N GLY A 63 -11.97 -5.24 15.91
CA GLY A 63 -11.35 -5.25 17.24
C GLY A 63 -11.67 -6.49 18.07
N GLU A 64 -12.80 -7.17 17.83
CA GLU A 64 -13.15 -8.42 18.53
C GLU A 64 -12.26 -9.58 18.06
N SER A 65 -12.11 -9.74 16.74
CA SER A 65 -11.21 -10.71 16.13
C SER A 65 -9.76 -10.47 16.56
N LEU A 66 -9.29 -9.22 16.50
CA LEU A 66 -7.94 -8.87 16.96
C LEU A 66 -7.74 -9.19 18.46
N SER A 67 -8.76 -8.96 19.28
CA SER A 67 -8.71 -9.26 20.72
C SER A 67 -8.61 -10.76 20.98
N SER A 68 -9.33 -11.57 20.20
CA SER A 68 -9.27 -13.03 20.28
C SER A 68 -7.89 -13.57 19.92
N GLU A 69 -7.30 -13.10 18.81
CA GLU A 69 -5.95 -13.47 18.36
C GLU A 69 -4.88 -13.09 19.40
N LEU A 70 -4.97 -11.88 19.97
CA LEU A 70 -4.05 -11.43 21.02
C LEU A 70 -4.17 -12.29 22.29
N GLN A 71 -5.37 -12.74 22.65
CA GLN A 71 -5.57 -13.65 23.78
C GLN A 71 -4.99 -15.05 23.51
N GLN A 72 -5.10 -15.55 22.27
CA GLN A 72 -4.48 -16.82 21.86
C GLN A 72 -2.95 -16.77 21.87
N LEU A 73 -2.37 -15.60 21.55
CA LEU A 73 -0.94 -15.32 21.70
C LEU A 73 -0.49 -15.22 23.18
N GLY A 74 -1.43 -15.35 24.13
CA GLY A 74 -1.17 -15.37 25.57
C GLY A 74 -1.27 -14.01 26.25
N LEU A 75 -1.79 -12.97 25.58
CA LEU A 75 -2.02 -11.68 26.25
C LEU A 75 -3.23 -11.76 27.19
N PRO A 76 -3.13 -11.20 28.40
CA PRO A 76 -4.27 -11.04 29.29
C PRO A 76 -5.42 -10.28 28.62
N LYS A 77 -6.66 -10.69 28.90
CA LYS A 77 -7.88 -10.08 28.31
C LYS A 77 -7.94 -8.56 28.48
N GLU A 78 -7.49 -8.04 29.62
CA GLU A 78 -7.43 -6.59 29.86
C GLU A 78 -6.46 -5.86 28.91
N HIS A 79 -5.32 -6.49 28.62
CA HIS A 79 -4.30 -5.95 27.74
C HIS A 79 -4.76 -6.00 26.29
N ALA A 80 -5.29 -7.14 25.83
CA ALA A 80 -5.87 -7.29 24.50
C ALA A 80 -7.00 -6.27 24.25
N ALA A 81 -7.95 -6.13 25.17
CA ALA A 81 -9.04 -5.16 25.03
C ALA A 81 -8.54 -3.70 24.98
N SER A 82 -7.51 -3.37 25.75
CA SER A 82 -6.92 -2.02 25.73
C SER A 82 -6.19 -1.72 24.41
N LEU A 83 -5.53 -2.71 23.82
CA LEU A 83 -4.85 -2.62 22.54
C LEU A 83 -5.85 -2.44 21.39
N CYS A 84 -6.91 -3.24 21.37
CA CYS A 84 -7.94 -3.17 20.33
C CYS A 84 -8.64 -1.81 20.30
N ARG A 85 -8.97 -1.22 21.46
CA ARG A 85 -9.54 0.13 21.52
C ARG A 85 -8.62 1.19 20.91
N CYS A 86 -7.31 1.13 21.19
CA CYS A 86 -6.35 2.06 20.59
C CYS A 86 -6.22 1.87 19.07
N TYR A 87 -6.31 0.63 18.60
CA TYR A 87 -6.32 0.32 17.18
C TYR A 87 -7.59 0.87 16.51
N GLU A 88 -8.78 0.60 17.03
CA GLU A 88 -10.06 1.08 16.47
C GLU A 88 -10.10 2.60 16.34
N GLU A 89 -9.61 3.34 17.34
CA GLU A 89 -9.53 4.81 17.30
C GLU A 89 -8.64 5.36 16.16
N LYS A 90 -7.64 4.58 15.73
CA LYS A 90 -6.64 4.99 14.73
C LYS A 90 -6.66 4.13 13.47
N GLN A 91 -7.63 3.24 13.32
CA GLN A 91 -7.70 2.29 12.22
C GLN A 91 -7.83 3.00 10.87
N SER A 92 -8.79 3.93 10.73
CA SER A 92 -9.01 4.67 9.48
C SER A 92 -7.78 5.45 9.01
N PRO A 93 -7.15 6.33 9.83
CA PRO A 93 -5.95 7.05 9.39
C PRO A 93 -4.77 6.11 9.15
N LEU A 94 -4.66 5.00 9.90
CA LEU A 94 -3.61 4.00 9.69
C LEU A 94 -3.79 3.28 8.35
N GLN A 95 -5.01 2.90 7.99
CA GLN A 95 -5.31 2.30 6.69
C GLN A 95 -5.06 3.27 5.54
N GLU A 96 -5.45 4.53 5.67
CA GLU A 96 -5.17 5.56 4.67
C GLU A 96 -3.66 5.76 4.48
N HIS A 97 -2.90 5.85 5.58
CA HIS A 97 -1.45 5.96 5.52
C HIS A 97 -0.81 4.72 4.87
N LEU A 98 -1.21 3.51 5.31
CA LEU A 98 -0.72 2.27 4.73
C LEU A 98 -1.11 2.12 3.26
N ARG A 99 -2.27 2.61 2.82
CA ARG A 99 -2.67 2.68 1.40
C ARG A 99 -1.82 3.68 0.62
N ALA A 100 -1.49 4.83 1.21
CA ALA A 100 -0.59 5.82 0.59
C ALA A 100 0.85 5.28 0.43
N CYS A 101 1.29 4.44 1.38
CA CYS A 101 2.62 3.83 1.40
C CYS A 101 2.72 2.47 0.69
N SER A 102 1.62 1.70 0.56
CA SER A 102 1.63 0.39 -0.08
C SER A 102 1.56 0.54 -1.60
N LEU A 103 2.60 0.02 -2.27
CA LEU A 103 2.73 -0.22 -3.71
C LEU A 103 1.84 0.66 -4.60
N ARG A 104 2.38 1.82 -4.97
CA ARG A 104 1.80 2.69 -5.98
C ARG A 104 1.81 1.97 -7.32
N VAL A 105 0.64 1.49 -7.74
CA VAL A 105 0.46 1.10 -9.14
C VAL A 105 0.63 2.39 -9.95
N ASN A 106 1.55 2.35 -10.91
CA ASN A 106 1.71 3.39 -11.92
C ASN A 106 0.34 3.83 -12.44
N ARG A 107 0.02 5.12 -12.31
CA ARG A 107 -1.27 5.67 -12.73
C ARG A 107 -1.14 6.25 -14.13
N LEU A 108 -2.03 5.84 -15.03
CA LEU A 108 -2.14 6.45 -16.35
C LEU A 108 -2.76 7.84 -16.19
N ALA A 109 -1.95 8.88 -16.40
CA ALA A 109 -2.33 10.28 -16.31
C ALA A 109 -2.91 10.82 -17.63
N GLY A 110 -2.55 10.21 -18.76
CA GLY A 110 -3.03 10.64 -20.07
C GLY A 110 -2.67 9.64 -21.17
N VAL A 111 -3.40 9.72 -22.28
CA VAL A 111 -3.18 8.91 -23.47
C VAL A 111 -3.22 9.84 -24.69
N GLY A 112 -2.15 9.84 -25.47
CA GLY A 112 -2.08 10.43 -26.79
C GLY A 112 -1.90 9.34 -27.85
N TRP A 113 -2.45 9.57 -29.04
CA TRP A 113 -2.28 8.65 -30.15
C TRP A 113 -2.13 9.41 -31.48
N ARG A 114 -1.42 8.83 -32.43
CA ARG A 114 -1.39 9.26 -33.83
C ARG A 114 -1.30 8.05 -34.75
N VAL A 115 -1.78 8.19 -35.98
CA VAL A 115 -1.67 7.16 -37.01
C VAL A 115 -0.88 7.74 -38.17
N ASP A 116 0.22 7.08 -38.48
CA ASP A 116 1.10 7.42 -39.59
C ASP A 116 0.91 6.37 -40.70
N TYR A 117 1.01 6.80 -41.95
CA TYR A 117 0.90 5.90 -43.11
C TYR A 117 2.22 5.89 -43.87
N THR A 118 2.88 4.74 -43.93
CA THR A 118 4.19 4.63 -44.58
C THR A 118 4.01 4.22 -46.03
N VAL A 119 4.23 5.16 -46.96
CA VAL A 119 3.98 4.96 -48.39
C VAL A 119 5.07 4.10 -49.06
N SER A 120 6.35 4.30 -48.71
CA SER A 120 7.48 3.52 -49.25
C SER A 120 8.59 3.34 -48.21
N SER A 121 9.38 2.27 -48.34
CA SER A 121 10.54 1.97 -47.49
C SER A 121 11.81 1.83 -48.35
N SER A 122 12.99 2.00 -47.74
CA SER A 122 14.29 1.85 -48.42
C SER A 122 14.50 0.48 -49.06
N LEU A 123 13.73 -0.53 -48.63
CA LEU A 123 13.82 -1.93 -49.07
C LEU A 123 12.64 -2.37 -49.97
N LEU A 124 11.53 -1.62 -50.02
CA LEU A 124 10.29 -2.00 -50.71
C LEU A 124 9.62 -0.77 -51.35
N TYR A 125 9.27 -0.89 -52.63
CA TYR A 125 8.75 0.20 -53.48
C TYR A 125 7.35 0.69 -53.05
N SER A 126 6.54 -0.17 -52.43
CA SER A 126 5.28 0.19 -51.77
C SER A 126 5.10 -0.68 -50.53
N VAL A 127 4.93 -0.06 -49.36
CA VAL A 127 4.65 -0.74 -48.08
C VAL A 127 3.19 -0.53 -47.69
N GLU A 128 2.60 0.64 -47.97
CA GLU A 128 1.16 0.92 -47.81
C GLU A 128 0.53 0.52 -46.46
N GLU A 129 1.34 0.47 -45.39
CA GLU A 129 0.89 -0.02 -44.07
C GLU A 129 0.64 1.12 -43.08
N PRO A 130 -0.52 1.10 -42.38
CA PRO A 130 -0.80 2.03 -41.28
C PRO A 130 -0.05 1.63 -40.00
N MET A 131 0.59 2.61 -39.38
CA MET A 131 1.31 2.48 -38.11
C MET A 131 0.62 3.36 -37.05
N VAL A 132 0.26 2.75 -35.92
CA VAL A 132 -0.33 3.45 -34.77
C VAL A 132 0.75 3.77 -33.76
N HIS A 133 0.94 5.04 -33.43
CA HIS A 133 1.80 5.47 -32.35
C HIS A 133 0.96 5.84 -31.13
N LEU A 134 1.24 5.19 -30.01
CA LEU A 134 0.61 5.45 -28.71
C LEU A 134 1.61 6.08 -27.76
N ARG A 135 1.17 7.07 -27.01
CA ARG A 135 1.92 7.73 -25.95
C ARG A 135 1.10 7.71 -24.67
N LEU A 136 1.58 6.98 -23.67
CA LEU A 136 0.97 6.86 -22.36
C LEU A 136 1.73 7.74 -21.37
N GLU A 137 1.06 8.68 -20.72
CA GLU A 137 1.64 9.47 -19.64
C GLU A 137 1.43 8.72 -18.33
N VAL A 138 2.51 8.23 -17.72
CA VAL A 138 2.45 7.35 -16.56
C VAL A 138 3.09 8.02 -15.35
N ALA A 139 2.31 8.24 -14.29
CA ALA A 139 2.80 8.77 -13.02
C ALA A 139 3.07 7.61 -12.05
N ALA A 140 4.27 7.56 -11.47
CA ALA A 140 4.63 6.54 -10.48
C ALA A 140 3.80 6.61 -9.17
N ALA A 141 3.01 7.68 -9.03
CA ALA A 141 2.69 8.23 -7.73
C ALA A 141 1.70 9.40 -7.85
N ALA A 142 0.72 9.48 -6.96
CA ALA A 142 -0.10 10.68 -6.80
C ALA A 142 0.80 11.90 -6.48
N GLY A 143 0.85 12.86 -7.39
CA GLY A 143 1.68 14.08 -7.28
C GLY A 143 3.09 13.98 -7.88
N ALA A 144 3.51 12.83 -8.40
CA ALA A 144 4.78 12.73 -9.13
C ALA A 144 4.62 13.17 -10.60
N PRO A 145 5.69 13.67 -11.24
CA PRO A 145 5.66 13.98 -12.66
C PRO A 145 5.37 12.72 -13.48
N ALA A 146 4.48 12.85 -14.46
CA ALA A 146 4.19 11.77 -15.41
C ALA A 146 5.37 11.60 -16.38
N GLN A 147 5.74 10.35 -16.63
CA GLN A 147 6.74 9.97 -17.63
C GLN A 147 6.06 9.41 -18.87
N PRO A 148 6.44 9.87 -20.09
CA PRO A 148 5.86 9.37 -21.32
C PRO A 148 6.43 8.00 -21.69
N VAL A 149 5.55 7.04 -21.92
CA VAL A 149 5.85 5.73 -22.52
C VAL A 149 5.28 5.74 -23.94
N ALA A 150 6.16 5.78 -24.94
CA ALA A 150 5.77 5.76 -26.34
C ALA A 150 5.99 4.39 -26.96
N MET A 151 5.03 3.91 -27.76
CA MET A 151 5.12 2.66 -28.50
C MET A 151 4.49 2.79 -29.88
N SER A 152 4.99 1.99 -30.83
CA SER A 152 4.47 1.94 -32.20
C SER A 152 3.93 0.54 -32.48
N LEU A 153 2.74 0.45 -33.06
CA LEU A 153 1.99 -0.78 -33.27
C LEU A 153 1.48 -0.82 -34.71
N SER A 154 1.51 -2.01 -35.32
CA SER A 154 0.72 -2.25 -36.53
C SER A 154 -0.78 -2.27 -36.20
N ALA A 155 -1.62 -2.15 -37.23
CA ALA A 155 -3.07 -2.26 -37.08
C ALA A 155 -3.49 -3.56 -36.36
N ASP A 156 -2.94 -4.70 -36.74
CA ASP A 156 -3.27 -6.00 -36.14
C ASP A 156 -2.90 -6.04 -34.64
N LYS A 157 -1.70 -5.56 -34.29
CA LYS A 157 -1.25 -5.52 -32.89
C LYS A 157 -2.12 -4.57 -32.06
N PHE A 158 -2.57 -3.46 -32.64
CA PHE A 158 -3.48 -2.54 -31.97
C PHE A 158 -4.86 -3.16 -31.73
N GLN A 159 -5.39 -3.93 -32.68
CA GLN A 159 -6.65 -4.65 -32.50
C GLN A 159 -6.57 -5.69 -31.38
N VAL A 160 -5.47 -6.44 -31.31
CA VAL A 160 -5.22 -7.40 -30.21
C VAL A 160 -5.16 -6.67 -28.87
N LEU A 161 -4.38 -5.58 -28.78
CA LEU A 161 -4.30 -4.77 -27.56
C LEU A 161 -5.68 -4.26 -27.11
N LEU A 162 -6.52 -3.79 -28.04
CA LEU A 162 -7.85 -3.31 -27.74
C LEU A 162 -8.77 -4.43 -27.21
N ALA A 163 -8.68 -5.63 -27.79
CA ALA A 163 -9.46 -6.78 -27.34
C ALA A 163 -9.09 -7.18 -25.90
N GLU A 164 -7.78 -7.28 -25.61
CA GLU A 164 -7.26 -7.60 -24.28
C GLU A 164 -7.67 -6.55 -23.23
N LEU A 165 -7.60 -5.25 -23.57
CA LEU A 165 -8.02 -4.18 -22.67
C LEU A 165 -9.52 -4.23 -22.37
N LYS A 166 -10.37 -4.56 -23.35
CA LYS A 166 -11.81 -4.76 -23.14
C LYS A 166 -12.09 -5.96 -22.25
N GLN A 167 -11.36 -7.06 -22.42
CA GLN A 167 -11.49 -8.24 -21.57
C GLN A 167 -11.10 -7.92 -20.12
N ALA A 168 -9.97 -7.23 -19.92
CA ALA A 168 -9.54 -6.78 -18.60
C ALA A 168 -10.59 -5.86 -17.94
N GLN A 169 -11.18 -4.93 -18.70
CA GLN A 169 -12.26 -4.08 -18.21
C GLN A 169 -13.47 -4.89 -17.75
N ALA A 170 -13.92 -5.87 -18.55
CA ALA A 170 -15.07 -6.71 -18.20
C ALA A 170 -14.84 -7.51 -16.91
N LEU A 171 -13.65 -8.09 -16.74
CA LEU A 171 -13.26 -8.79 -15.51
C LEU A 171 -13.26 -7.84 -14.30
N MET A 172 -12.67 -6.66 -14.43
CA MET A 172 -12.63 -5.67 -13.35
C MET A 172 -14.03 -5.15 -12.98
N SER A 173 -14.92 -4.96 -13.96
CA SER A 173 -16.31 -4.55 -13.71
C SER A 173 -17.17 -5.66 -13.10
N SER A 174 -16.79 -6.92 -13.25
CA SER A 174 -17.50 -8.05 -12.62
C SER A 174 -17.09 -8.31 -11.16
N LEU A 175 -15.95 -7.75 -10.72
CA LEU A 175 -15.42 -7.88 -9.37
C LEU A 175 -15.84 -6.74 -8.41
N GLY A 176 -16.51 -5.70 -8.93
CA GLY A 176 -17.03 -4.56 -8.16
C GLY A 176 -18.52 -4.67 -7.94
#